data_AF-A0A6L5G079-F1
#
_entry.id   AF-A0A6L5G079-F1
#
_cell.length_a   1.000
_cell.length_b   1.000
_cell.length_c   1.000
_cell.angle_alpha   90.00
_cell.angle_beta   90.00
_cell.angle_gamma   90.00
#
_symmetry.space_group_name_H-M   'P 1'
#
loop_
_entity.id
_entity.type
_entity.pdbx_description
1 polymer ?
#
loop_
_entity_poly.entity_id
_entity_poly.type
_entity_poly.pdbx_seq_one_letter_code
_entity_poly.pdbx_strand_id
1 'polypeptide(L)'
;MESSEEAPAPEYVDAYLTTFERDGLFDAAAGLIVGRPYGYTEDDKDVLFEVIERRTETSGIPVLADVDIGHTDPMLTLPMGAMARLDAAAPSFSLI
;
A
#
# COMPACT_ATOMS: atom_id res chain seq x y z
N MET A 1 1.97 -2.06 -3.47
CA MET A 1 0.77 -1.73 -4.24
C MET A 1 0.81 -0.25 -4.56
N GLU A 2 0.30 0.14 -5.73
CA GLU A 2 0.12 1.53 -6.12
C GLU A 2 -1.22 1.68 -6.85
N SER A 3 -1.74 2.90 -6.89
CA SER A 3 -2.90 3.28 -7.72
C SER A 3 -2.40 3.83 -9.05
N SER A 4 -3.13 3.56 -10.15
CA SER A 4 -2.81 4.14 -11.47
C SER A 4 -3.03 5.67 -11.52
N GLU A 5 -2.58 6.32 -12.60
CA GLU A 5 -2.81 7.74 -12.88
C GLU A 5 -4.30 8.14 -12.96
N GLU A 6 -5.18 7.16 -13.13
CA GLU A 6 -6.63 7.36 -13.21
C GLU A 6 -7.25 7.71 -11.86
N ALA A 7 -6.50 7.57 -10.76
CA ALA A 7 -6.94 7.86 -9.39
C ALA A 7 -8.35 7.28 -9.08
N PRO A 8 -8.53 5.95 -9.14
CA PRO A 8 -9.83 5.33 -8.93
C PRO A 8 -10.40 5.70 -7.55
N ALA A 9 -11.71 5.95 -7.47
CA ALA A 9 -12.36 6.31 -6.23
C ALA A 9 -12.07 5.28 -5.12
N PRO A 10 -11.95 5.70 -3.84
CA PRO A 10 -11.56 4.82 -2.74
C PRO A 10 -12.39 3.53 -2.62
N GLU A 11 -13.66 3.55 -3.02
CA GLU A 11 -14.54 2.38 -3.01
C GLU A 11 -14.08 1.27 -3.97
N TYR A 12 -13.46 1.62 -5.09
CA TYR A 12 -12.87 0.64 -6.00
C TYR A 12 -11.64 0.01 -5.38
N VAL A 13 -10.80 0.81 -4.72
CA VAL A 13 -9.63 0.30 -3.99
C VAL A 13 -10.07 -0.64 -2.86
N ASP A 14 -11.12 -0.27 -2.13
CA ASP A 14 -11.73 -1.11 -1.11
C ASP A 14 -12.18 -2.47 -1.66
N ALA A 15 -12.82 -2.48 -2.83
CA ALA A 15 -13.25 -3.72 -3.49
C ALA A 15 -12.07 -4.63 -3.86
N TYR A 16 -10.96 -4.06 -4.35
CA TYR A 16 -9.75 -4.84 -4.64
C TYR A 16 -9.12 -5.41 -3.36
N LEU A 17 -8.96 -4.59 -2.32
CA LEU A 17 -8.39 -5.02 -1.04
C LEU A 17 -9.27 -6.06 -0.34
N THR A 18 -10.60 -5.96 -0.46
CA THR A 18 -11.53 -6.99 0.02
C THR A 18 -11.29 -8.34 -0.66
N THR A 19 -11.01 -8.33 -1.96
CA THR A 19 -10.68 -9.55 -2.70
C THR A 19 -9.37 -10.15 -2.17
N PHE A 20 -8.33 -9.34 -2.00
CA PHE A 20 -7.05 -9.79 -1.46
C PHE A 20 -7.15 -10.34 -0.04
N GLU A 21 -7.93 -9.68 0.83
CA GLU A 21 -8.24 -10.16 2.18
C GLU A 21 -8.90 -11.54 2.13
N ARG A 22 -9.94 -11.70 1.31
CA ARG A 22 -10.70 -12.96 1.18
C ARG A 22 -9.87 -14.11 0.60
N ASP A 23 -8.95 -13.79 -0.29
CA ASP A 23 -8.04 -14.77 -0.89
C ASP A 23 -6.89 -15.15 0.07
N GLY A 24 -6.80 -14.54 1.25
CA GLY A 24 -5.75 -14.79 2.25
C GLY A 24 -4.40 -14.21 1.87
N LEU A 25 -4.37 -13.21 0.96
CA LEU A 25 -3.12 -12.61 0.49
C LEU A 25 -2.36 -11.93 1.62
N PHE A 26 -3.08 -11.23 2.51
CA PHE A 26 -2.45 -10.55 3.64
C PHE A 26 -1.89 -11.53 4.67
N ASP A 27 -2.56 -12.66 4.90
CA ASP A 27 -2.07 -13.71 5.80
C ASP A 27 -0.80 -14.40 5.27
N ALA A 28 -0.62 -14.43 3.95
CA ALA A 28 0.56 -14.96 3.30
C ALA A 28 1.72 -13.95 3.15
N ALA A 29 1.45 -12.65 3.35
CA ALA A 29 2.42 -11.57 3.18
C ALA A 29 3.19 -11.29 4.47
N ALA A 30 4.46 -10.88 4.34
CA ALA A 30 5.27 -10.43 5.49
C ALA A 30 5.05 -8.94 5.84
N GLY A 31 4.36 -8.19 4.98
CA GLY A 31 4.14 -6.76 5.11
C GLY A 31 3.60 -6.16 3.80
N LEU A 32 3.07 -4.94 3.88
CA LEU A 32 2.51 -4.21 2.75
C LEU A 32 3.19 -2.84 2.61
N ILE A 33 3.55 -2.49 1.38
CA ILE A 33 3.97 -1.14 1.01
C ILE A 33 2.92 -0.55 0.09
N VAL A 34 2.47 0.66 0.41
CA VAL A 34 1.53 1.43 -0.41
C VAL A 34 2.25 2.68 -0.91
N GLY A 35 2.27 2.82 -2.24
CA GLY A 35 2.81 4.01 -2.89
C GLY A 35 1.96 5.24 -2.59
N ARG A 36 2.58 6.42 -2.64
CA ARG A 36 1.90 7.70 -2.53
C ARG A 36 0.79 7.80 -3.59
N PRO A 37 -0.47 8.05 -3.20
CA PRO A 37 -1.57 8.14 -4.16
C PRO A 37 -1.40 9.37 -5.06
N TYR A 38 -1.29 9.15 -6.37
CA TYR A 38 -1.20 10.22 -7.37
C TYR A 38 -2.59 10.63 -7.87
N GLY A 39 -2.85 11.93 -7.99
CA GLY A 39 -4.10 12.45 -8.53
C GLY A 39 -5.30 12.47 -7.56
N TYR A 40 -5.13 11.96 -6.34
CA TYR A 40 -6.14 11.98 -5.28
C TYR A 40 -6.19 13.35 -4.58
N THR A 41 -7.39 13.76 -4.17
CA THR A 41 -7.55 14.88 -3.21
C THR A 41 -7.10 14.45 -1.81
N GLU A 42 -6.88 15.41 -0.91
CA GLU A 42 -6.52 15.07 0.49
C GLU A 42 -7.62 14.25 1.18
N ASP A 43 -8.89 14.61 0.98
CA ASP A 43 -10.03 13.85 1.52
C ASP A 43 -10.05 12.41 0.98
N ASP A 44 -9.77 12.22 -0.32
CA ASP A 44 -9.73 10.87 -0.89
C ASP A 44 -8.54 10.05 -0.34
N LYS A 45 -7.39 10.70 -0.09
CA LYS A 45 -6.21 10.03 0.50
C LYS A 45 -6.51 9.56 1.92
N ASP A 46 -7.17 10.38 2.73
CA ASP A 46 -7.55 10.02 4.09
C ASP A 46 -8.46 8.78 4.06
N VAL A 47 -9.50 8.78 3.23
CA VAL A 47 -10.38 7.61 3.06
C VAL A 47 -9.62 6.39 2.54
N LEU A 48 -8.70 6.57 1.60
CA LEU A 48 -7.89 5.49 1.05
C LEU A 48 -7.03 4.82 2.13
N PHE A 49 -6.37 5.61 2.98
CA PHE A 49 -5.55 5.09 4.08
C PHE A 49 -6.40 4.40 5.15
N GLU A 50 -7.57 4.95 5.50
CA GLU A 50 -8.54 4.26 6.38
C GLU A 50 -8.97 2.90 5.81
N VAL A 51 -9.25 2.84 4.51
CA VAL A 51 -9.61 1.59 3.83
C VAL A 51 -8.48 0.57 3.91
N ILE A 52 -7.24 0.98 3.66
CA ILE A 52 -6.06 0.10 3.73
C ILE A 52 -5.86 -0.42 5.16
N GLU A 53 -5.93 0.45 6.16
CA GLU A 53 -5.79 0.09 7.56
C GLU A 53 -6.85 -0.95 7.95
N ARG A 54 -8.12 -0.64 7.70
CA ARG A 54 -9.25 -1.55 8.01
C ARG A 54 -9.12 -2.93 7.35
N ARG A 55 -8.64 -2.99 6.11
CA ARG A 55 -8.52 -4.26 5.35
C ARG A 55 -7.34 -5.11 5.76
N THR A 56 -6.34 -4.50 6.38
CA THR A 56 -5.12 -5.20 6.82
C THR A 56 -5.11 -5.49 8.31
N GLU A 57 -5.96 -4.81 9.09
CA GLU A 57 -6.05 -4.92 10.56
C GLU A 57 -6.14 -6.39 11.03
N THR A 58 -7.02 -7.19 10.43
CA THR A 58 -7.22 -8.60 10.82
C THR A 58 -5.95 -9.45 10.68
N SER A 59 -5.16 -9.20 9.63
CA SER A 59 -3.92 -9.93 9.37
C SER A 59 -2.75 -9.48 10.25
N GLY A 60 -2.82 -8.26 10.79
CA GLY A 60 -1.79 -7.67 11.64
C GLY A 60 -0.43 -7.45 10.96
N ILE A 61 -0.39 -7.48 9.61
CA ILE A 61 0.86 -7.26 8.87
C ILE A 61 1.32 -5.80 9.01
N PRO A 62 2.63 -5.54 9.03
CA PRO A 62 3.13 -4.18 9.04
C PRO A 62 2.85 -3.50 7.69
N VAL A 63 2.30 -2.29 7.74
CA VAL A 63 1.97 -1.48 6.55
C VAL A 63 2.78 -0.19 6.57
N LEU A 64 3.43 0.12 5.46
CA LEU A 64 4.08 1.41 5.22
C LEU A 64 3.41 2.08 4.02
N ALA A 65 2.73 3.20 4.26
CA ALA A 65 2.05 3.99 3.24
C ALA A 65 2.84 5.25 2.86
N ASP A 66 2.38 5.91 1.81
CA ASP A 66 2.96 7.15 1.29
C ASP A 66 4.43 7.03 0.84
N VAL A 67 4.81 5.86 0.32
CA VAL A 67 6.16 5.64 -0.21
C VAL A 67 6.28 6.21 -1.62
N ASP A 68 7.41 6.82 -1.97
CA ASP A 68 7.76 7.37 -3.30
C ASP A 68 7.90 6.28 -4.39
N ILE A 69 6.90 5.42 -4.57
CA ILE A 69 6.81 4.41 -5.62
C ILE A 69 5.54 4.64 -6.43
N GLY A 70 5.59 4.20 -7.68
CA GLY A 70 4.47 4.29 -8.58
C GLY A 70 4.38 5.61 -9.32
N HIS A 71 3.17 6.11 -9.59
CA HIS A 71 2.95 7.25 -10.47
C HIS A 71 3.25 8.64 -9.89
N THR A 72 4.21 8.77 -8.96
CA THR A 72 4.60 10.06 -8.37
C THR A 72 6.05 10.41 -8.67
N ASP A 73 6.39 11.70 -8.66
CA ASP A 73 7.77 12.17 -8.74
C ASP A 73 8.25 12.71 -7.38
N PRO A 74 9.40 12.24 -6.85
CA PRO A 74 10.29 11.21 -7.43
C PRO A 74 9.68 9.80 -7.38
N MET A 75 10.06 8.94 -8.34
CA MET A 75 9.70 7.51 -8.35
C MET A 75 10.92 6.63 -8.06
N LEU A 76 10.89 5.90 -6.95
CA LEU A 76 11.88 4.90 -6.59
C LEU A 76 11.71 3.63 -7.43
N THR A 77 12.83 3.06 -7.87
CA THR A 77 12.84 1.75 -8.54
C THR A 77 13.02 0.65 -7.50
N LEU A 78 12.07 -0.29 -7.46
CA LEU A 78 12.15 -1.47 -6.59
C LEU A 78 12.51 -2.74 -7.39
N PRO A 79 13.58 -3.46 -7.01
CA PRO A 79 13.89 -4.75 -7.63
C PRO A 79 12.90 -5.82 -7.18
N MET A 80 12.22 -6.43 -8.13
CA MET A 80 11.30 -7.53 -7.87
C MET A 80 12.06 -8.82 -7.55
N GLY A 81 11.65 -9.52 -6.49
CA GLY A 81 12.27 -10.77 -6.04
C GLY A 81 13.53 -10.58 -5.18
N ALA A 82 13.94 -9.33 -4.92
CA ALA A 82 14.97 -9.04 -3.93
C ALA A 82 14.42 -9.17 -2.50
N MET A 83 15.31 -9.45 -1.56
CA MET A 83 14.99 -9.41 -0.15
C MET A 83 14.98 -7.96 0.34
N ALA A 84 14.02 -7.64 1.19
CA ALA A 84 13.89 -6.31 1.79
C ALA A 84 13.48 -6.42 3.25
N ARG A 85 13.77 -5.37 4.02
CA ARG A 85 13.32 -5.18 5.39
C ARG A 85 12.37 -3.99 5.44
N LEU A 86 11.23 -4.20 6.07
CA LEU A 86 10.25 -3.17 6.38
C LEU A 86 10.12 -3.03 7.90
N ASP A 87 10.10 -1.81 8.40
CA ASP A 87 9.82 -1.48 9.80
C ASP A 87 8.75 -0.39 9.84
N ALA A 88 7.55 -0.74 10.32
CA ALA A 88 6.43 0.19 10.44
C ALA A 88 6.47 1.00 11.76
N ALA A 89 7.20 0.53 12.77
CA ALA A 89 7.37 1.26 14.04
C ALA A 89 8.43 2.37 13.91
N ALA A 90 9.46 2.13 13.11
CA ALA A 90 10.42 3.12 12.64
C ALA A 90 10.34 3.19 11.11
N PRO A 91 9.46 4.04 10.55
CA PRO A 91 8.96 3.96 9.17
C PRO A 91 10.11 3.94 8.16
N SER A 92 10.50 2.74 7.76
CA SER A 92 11.66 2.52 6.91
C SER A 92 11.51 1.26 6.07
N PHE A 93 12.12 1.33 4.89
CA PHE A 93 12.22 0.25 3.94
C PHE A 93 13.64 0.21 3.37
N SER A 94 14.24 -0.98 3.31
CA SER A 94 15.61 -1.16 2.81
C SER A 94 15.76 -2.49 2.08
N LEU A 95 16.58 -2.50 1.04
CA LEU A 95 17.00 -3.73 0.36
C LEU A 95 18.11 -4.41 1.18
N ILE A 96 18.13 -5.75 1.17
CA ILE A 96 19.14 -6.59 1.84
C ILE A 96 20.20 -7.03 0.83
#